data_AF-A0A3D4EDG3-F1
#
_entry.id   AF-A0A3D4EDG3-F1
#
_cell.length_a   1.000
_cell.length_b   1.000
_cell.length_c   1.000
_cell.angle_alpha   90.00
_cell.angle_beta   90.00
_cell.angle_gamma   90.00
#
_symmetry.space_group_name_H-M   'P 1'
#
loop_
_entity.id
_entity.type
_entity.pdbx_description
1 polymer ?
#
loop_
_entity_poly.entity_id
_entity_poly.type
_entity_poly.pdbx_seq_one_letter_code
_entity_poly.pdbx_strand_id
1 'polypeptide(L)'
;MVVNDRERIGEEKLGVLFDGGKVRRRREWRGIRDTLYDYGRWLYILSILAGVIAKPRNVKAMFRYRWFANYLAVPHMLDKFTMGLRDEPLRIVHTAMDFVVKDVAMTIDNSIRGDRRTGNDVEFSDRCVLSDENAMTAFMMGFPTLKAILREIPTMFSANLLNQYSTTHYLDVAQQFGIPGDVCPMPEAEAGISIDDDFPVLGKCAVQVNTTCDGSLMGNGIIAKRLEREYGIPTFQLAAPMRHENPDVLDYAAEDMKKCIAWVEEKMGVKWDWDTYFECIKRVNQTTRDRWEWLEVNATQYPQFFGAVFSLYNDTNYMGNCGRSKDFPPINDKIMKLVRQGYKNKTMMAPEYRHRCIVWGVQPQYCIDQLYWMVNCWGVVPLTDMLSMVVEKEFCEENKPENYEQAYKDMAYLNMNMIMRNKTHGGYECLVDELWEFVERLNADMVMMWEHMSCKALNGLHGQFEEQARERGIHLVWVCHDLCDPRVFTRQAIRDQFSEYMRTVMREEPLDPTLEFMPDENAW
;
A
#
# COMPACT_ATOMS: atom_id res chain seq x y z
N MET A 1 32.56 8.04 6.06
CA MET A 1 32.76 9.45 6.50
C MET A 1 31.76 10.32 5.76
N VAL A 2 30.84 10.98 6.48
CA VAL A 2 29.91 11.95 5.88
C VAL A 2 30.25 13.33 6.45
N VAL A 3 30.87 14.19 5.65
CA VAL A 3 30.97 15.64 5.92
C VAL A 3 30.56 16.38 4.65
N ASN A 4 29.61 17.30 4.77
CA ASN A 4 29.21 18.21 3.69
C ASN A 4 29.03 19.61 4.26
N ASP A 5 30.02 20.46 4.00
CA ASP A 5 30.12 21.81 4.54
C ASP A 5 29.61 22.88 3.56
N ARG A 6 28.73 22.46 2.62
CA ARG A 6 27.95 23.20 1.61
C ARG A 6 28.58 23.19 0.20
N GLU A 7 28.30 22.17 -0.61
CA GLU A 7 28.49 22.31 -2.06
C GLU A 7 27.25 21.98 -2.91
N ARG A 8 27.05 22.79 -3.96
CA ARG A 8 26.03 22.74 -5.02
C ARG A 8 26.76 23.37 -6.22
N ILE A 9 26.60 22.96 -7.48
CA ILE A 9 25.34 22.95 -8.23
C ILE A 9 25.18 21.59 -8.91
N GLY A 10 24.24 20.77 -8.39
CA GLY A 10 23.80 19.50 -8.98
C GLY A 10 23.86 18.28 -8.04
N GLU A 11 24.31 18.48 -6.80
CA GLU A 11 24.85 17.46 -5.89
C GLU A 11 24.09 16.11 -5.72
N GLU A 12 24.84 15.00 -5.86
CA GLU A 12 24.41 13.59 -5.87
C GLU A 12 25.26 12.72 -4.89
N LYS A 13 25.33 13.13 -3.62
CA LYS A 13 25.70 12.25 -2.50
C LYS A 13 24.55 12.25 -1.51
N LEU A 14 23.72 11.23 -1.53
CA LEU A 14 22.42 11.24 -0.84
C LEU A 14 22.57 10.96 0.66
N GLY A 15 23.60 10.21 1.07
CA GLY A 15 23.88 9.92 2.48
C GLY A 15 24.14 11.16 3.33
N VAL A 16 24.54 12.29 2.74
CA VAL A 16 24.77 13.57 3.46
C VAL A 16 23.49 14.21 4.02
N LEU A 17 22.33 13.70 3.60
CA LEU A 17 21.02 14.17 4.06
C LEU A 17 20.65 13.58 5.43
N PHE A 18 21.32 12.52 5.86
CA PHE A 18 21.03 11.79 7.09
C PHE A 18 22.04 12.17 8.18
N ASP A 19 21.55 12.67 9.31
CA ASP A 19 22.36 13.15 10.43
C ASP A 19 21.96 12.55 11.79
N GLY A 20 21.13 11.49 11.79
CA GLY A 20 20.60 10.88 13.01
C GLY A 20 19.38 11.59 13.59
N GLY A 21 18.91 12.68 12.97
CA GLY A 21 17.73 13.43 13.37
C GLY A 21 16.40 12.79 12.98
N LYS A 22 15.29 13.38 13.46
CA LYS A 22 13.92 12.96 13.12
C LYS A 22 13.54 13.22 11.66
N VAL A 23 14.22 14.18 11.04
CA VAL A 23 14.06 14.58 9.65
C VAL A 23 15.44 14.77 9.05
N ARG A 24 15.53 14.72 7.72
CA ARG A 24 16.77 15.02 6.99
C ARG A 24 17.34 16.39 7.36
N ARG A 25 18.67 16.50 7.35
CA ARG A 25 19.44 17.73 7.63
C ARG A 25 19.00 18.91 6.75
N ARG A 26 18.62 18.63 5.51
CA ARG A 26 18.06 19.57 4.53
C ARG A 26 17.33 18.81 3.43
N ARG A 27 16.55 19.52 2.62
CA ARG A 27 16.04 18.98 1.35
C ARG A 27 17.18 18.74 0.36
N GLU A 28 17.02 17.72 -0.46
CA GLU A 28 17.93 17.37 -1.54
C GLU A 28 18.00 18.49 -2.59
N TRP A 29 19.20 18.78 -3.07
CA TRP A 29 19.40 19.76 -4.14
C TRP A 29 19.39 19.05 -5.50
N ARG A 30 18.41 19.40 -6.34
CA ARG A 30 18.11 18.71 -7.60
C ARG A 30 18.43 19.52 -8.86
N GLY A 31 19.26 20.55 -8.72
CA GLY A 31 19.35 21.64 -9.69
C GLY A 31 18.11 22.54 -9.64
N ILE A 32 18.12 23.68 -10.35
CA ILE A 32 17.12 24.73 -10.18
C ILE A 32 15.71 24.25 -10.54
N ARG A 33 15.54 23.64 -11.72
CA ARG A 33 14.22 23.25 -12.26
C ARG A 33 13.50 22.26 -11.34
N ASP A 34 14.18 21.18 -10.95
CA ASP A 34 13.57 20.12 -10.16
C ASP A 34 13.48 20.46 -8.69
N THR A 35 14.43 21.24 -8.14
CA THR A 35 14.32 21.73 -6.76
C THR A 35 13.11 22.66 -6.61
N LEU A 36 12.88 23.56 -7.56
CA LEU A 36 11.72 24.46 -7.52
C LEU A 36 10.40 23.70 -7.67
N TYR A 37 10.35 22.71 -8.58
CA TYR A 37 9.18 21.86 -8.74
C TYR A 37 8.89 21.08 -7.44
N ASP A 38 9.89 20.38 -6.91
CA ASP A 38 9.78 19.58 -5.68
C ASP A 38 9.37 20.44 -4.47
N TYR A 39 9.96 21.63 -4.32
CA TYR A 39 9.58 22.57 -3.28
C TYR A 39 8.13 23.08 -3.43
N GLY A 40 7.68 23.31 -4.67
CA GLY A 40 6.28 23.64 -4.95
C GLY A 40 5.31 22.53 -4.55
N ARG A 41 5.67 21.26 -4.81
CA ARG A 41 4.87 20.10 -4.37
C ARG A 41 4.90 19.93 -2.85
N TRP A 42 6.03 20.18 -2.21
CA TRP A 42 6.13 20.21 -0.76
C TRP A 42 5.18 21.25 -0.11
N LEU A 43 5.13 22.47 -0.65
CA LEU A 43 4.17 23.48 -0.19
C LEU A 43 2.72 23.05 -0.43
N TYR A 44 2.45 22.36 -1.54
CA TYR A 44 1.14 21.80 -1.84
C TYR A 44 0.73 20.74 -0.79
N ILE A 45 1.62 19.82 -0.43
CA ILE A 45 1.39 18.82 0.62
C ILE A 45 1.10 19.50 1.96
N LEU A 46 1.88 20.52 2.34
CA LEU A 46 1.62 21.30 3.55
C LEU A 46 0.25 21.97 3.53
N SER A 47 -0.22 22.42 2.36
CA SER A 47 -1.56 22.99 2.22
C SER A 47 -2.67 21.97 2.48
N ILE A 48 -2.48 20.70 2.07
CA ILE A 48 -3.40 19.60 2.35
C ILE A 48 -3.44 19.34 3.86
N LEU A 49 -2.27 19.19 4.50
CA LEU A 49 -2.17 18.96 5.95
C LEU A 49 -2.81 20.10 6.74
N ALA A 50 -2.52 21.35 6.37
CA ALA A 50 -3.14 22.51 6.99
C ALA A 50 -4.67 22.49 6.85
N GLY A 51 -5.20 22.11 5.68
CA GLY A 51 -6.63 21.98 5.45
C GLY A 51 -7.31 20.92 6.31
N VAL A 52 -6.61 19.83 6.65
CA VAL A 52 -7.10 18.82 7.59
C VAL A 52 -7.00 19.34 9.03
N ILE A 53 -5.85 19.84 9.45
CA ILE A 53 -5.59 20.21 10.86
C ILE A 53 -6.40 21.44 11.29
N ALA A 54 -6.62 22.41 10.40
CA ALA A 54 -7.28 23.68 10.75
C ALA A 54 -8.75 23.52 11.19
N LYS A 55 -9.36 22.34 10.99
CA LYS A 55 -10.74 22.06 11.42
C LYS A 55 -10.76 21.84 12.94
N PRO A 56 -11.59 22.56 13.72
CA PRO A 56 -11.61 22.43 15.19
C PRO A 56 -11.81 20.99 15.70
N ARG A 57 -12.65 20.20 15.02
CA ARG A 57 -12.86 18.78 15.33
C ARG A 57 -11.59 17.93 15.14
N ASN A 58 -10.75 18.26 14.15
CA ASN A 58 -9.52 17.55 13.87
C ASN A 58 -8.43 17.94 14.88
N VAL A 59 -8.42 19.19 15.37
CA VAL A 59 -7.59 19.58 16.53
C VAL A 59 -7.96 18.74 17.75
N LYS A 60 -9.27 18.61 18.06
CA LYS A 60 -9.74 17.75 19.16
C LYS A 60 -9.29 16.28 18.96
N ALA A 61 -9.40 15.77 17.74
CA ALA A 61 -8.96 14.42 17.39
C ALA A 61 -7.46 14.21 17.60
N MET A 62 -6.62 15.21 17.33
CA MET A 62 -5.17 15.13 17.53
C MET A 62 -4.78 14.93 19.00
N PHE A 63 -5.60 15.41 19.94
CA PHE A 63 -5.42 15.15 21.37
C PHE A 63 -6.07 13.86 21.84
N ARG A 64 -7.04 13.32 21.08
CA ARG A 64 -7.71 12.05 21.42
C ARG A 64 -6.95 10.83 20.91
N TYR A 65 -6.42 10.92 19.70
CA TYR A 65 -5.92 9.78 18.94
C TYR A 65 -4.40 9.85 18.79
N ARG A 66 -3.69 8.84 19.29
CA ARG A 66 -2.23 8.81 19.30
C ARG A 66 -1.67 8.75 17.87
N TRP A 67 -2.30 7.95 17.01
CA TRP A 67 -1.87 7.76 15.63
C TRP A 67 -1.89 9.05 14.80
N PHE A 68 -2.75 10.02 15.14
CA PHE A 68 -2.95 11.21 14.31
C PHE A 68 -1.73 12.14 14.32
N ALA A 69 -0.93 12.16 15.39
CA ALA A 69 0.29 12.96 15.45
C ALA A 69 1.35 12.52 14.42
N ASN A 70 1.33 11.26 13.96
CA ASN A 70 2.28 10.76 12.95
C ASN A 70 2.14 11.50 11.61
N TYR A 71 0.98 12.10 11.33
CA TYR A 71 0.73 12.82 10.07
C TYR A 71 1.49 14.14 9.93
N LEU A 72 2.12 14.62 11.01
CA LEU A 72 3.09 15.71 10.90
C LEU A 72 4.33 15.31 10.07
N ALA A 73 4.58 14.01 9.90
CA ALA A 73 5.69 13.46 9.14
C ALA A 73 5.42 13.24 7.64
N VAL A 74 4.22 13.54 7.13
CA VAL A 74 3.88 13.36 5.69
C VAL A 74 4.91 14.01 4.76
N PRO A 75 5.42 15.23 5.00
CA PRO A 75 6.44 15.80 4.11
C PRO A 75 7.75 15.02 4.12
N HIS A 76 8.13 14.43 5.26
CA HIS A 76 9.33 13.59 5.38
C HIS A 76 9.15 12.25 4.63
N MET A 77 7.97 11.64 4.72
CA MET A 77 7.64 10.43 3.94
C MET A 77 7.79 10.67 2.43
N LEU A 78 7.30 11.79 1.91
CA LEU A 78 7.45 12.11 0.49
C LEU A 78 8.90 12.37 0.10
N ASP A 79 9.69 12.96 0.99
CA ASP A 79 11.12 13.12 0.76
C ASP A 79 11.83 11.75 0.65
N LYS A 80 11.40 10.72 1.41
CA LYS A 80 11.87 9.33 1.26
C LYS A 80 11.57 8.77 -0.14
N PHE A 81 10.35 8.93 -0.64
CA PHE A 81 9.95 8.43 -1.97
C PHE A 81 10.51 9.21 -3.16
N THR A 82 11.08 10.40 -2.94
CA THR A 82 11.64 11.25 -4.01
C THR A 82 13.16 11.34 -3.96
N MET A 83 13.81 10.52 -3.14
CA MET A 83 15.26 10.53 -2.98
C MET A 83 15.95 10.20 -4.32
N GLY A 84 16.87 11.07 -4.75
CA GLY A 84 17.62 10.91 -5.99
C GLY A 84 16.84 11.22 -7.27
N LEU A 85 15.50 11.31 -7.21
CA LEU A 85 14.68 11.42 -8.42
C LEU A 85 14.80 12.80 -9.08
N ARG A 86 14.87 12.81 -10.42
CA ARG A 86 14.88 13.99 -11.30
C ARG A 86 13.84 13.84 -12.40
N ASP A 87 13.61 14.90 -13.18
CA ASP A 87 12.85 14.86 -14.44
C ASP A 87 11.53 14.06 -14.37
N GLU A 88 11.24 13.16 -15.32
CA GLU A 88 9.99 12.40 -15.37
C GLU A 88 9.75 11.53 -14.12
N PRO A 89 10.72 10.74 -13.59
CA PRO A 89 10.54 10.00 -12.35
C PRO A 89 10.03 10.82 -11.17
N LEU A 90 10.62 12.00 -10.94
CA LEU A 90 10.18 12.91 -9.87
C LEU A 90 8.72 13.34 -10.06
N ARG A 91 8.33 13.62 -11.31
CA ARG A 91 6.98 14.07 -11.66
C ARG A 91 5.95 12.94 -11.58
N ILE A 92 6.34 11.71 -11.95
CA ILE A 92 5.50 10.52 -11.81
C ILE A 92 5.20 10.29 -10.34
N VAL A 93 6.23 10.27 -9.49
CA VAL A 93 6.08 10.06 -8.04
C VAL A 93 5.19 11.12 -7.41
N HIS A 94 5.42 12.41 -7.68
CA HIS A 94 4.55 13.47 -7.17
C HIS A 94 3.11 13.35 -7.72
N THR A 95 2.93 13.04 -9.00
CA THR A 95 1.59 12.89 -9.58
C THR A 95 0.79 11.77 -8.91
N ALA A 96 1.42 10.63 -8.63
CA ALA A 96 0.80 9.49 -7.96
C ALA A 96 0.63 9.74 -6.44
N MET A 97 1.70 10.04 -5.73
CA MET A 97 1.67 10.13 -4.26
C MET A 97 0.94 11.36 -3.74
N ASP A 98 0.95 12.50 -4.44
CA ASP A 98 0.16 13.65 -3.98
C ASP A 98 -1.33 13.35 -4.04
N PHE A 99 -1.75 12.50 -4.98
CA PHE A 99 -3.11 12.01 -5.04
C PHE A 99 -3.42 11.02 -3.91
N VAL A 100 -2.52 10.07 -3.63
CA VAL A 100 -2.65 9.14 -2.48
C VAL A 100 -2.72 9.91 -1.15
N VAL A 101 -1.85 10.91 -0.94
CA VAL A 101 -1.86 11.77 0.25
C VAL A 101 -3.20 12.51 0.38
N LYS A 102 -3.73 13.04 -0.72
CA LYS A 102 -5.05 13.69 -0.72
C LYS A 102 -6.15 12.70 -0.35
N ASP A 103 -6.11 11.47 -0.87
CA ASP A 103 -7.09 10.44 -0.55
C ASP A 103 -7.06 10.04 0.92
N VAL A 104 -5.88 9.74 1.46
CA VAL A 104 -5.68 9.46 2.89
C VAL A 104 -6.14 10.63 3.76
N ALA A 105 -5.83 11.88 3.37
CA ALA A 105 -6.29 13.07 4.08
C ALA A 105 -7.83 13.19 4.10
N MET A 106 -8.51 12.81 3.02
CA MET A 106 -9.98 12.74 2.99
C MET A 106 -10.50 11.62 3.90
N THR A 107 -9.84 10.47 3.93
CA THR A 107 -10.21 9.35 4.82
C THR A 107 -10.06 9.73 6.30
N ILE A 108 -8.99 10.43 6.68
CA ILE A 108 -8.83 11.00 8.04
C ILE A 108 -9.97 11.96 8.35
N ASP A 109 -10.24 12.91 7.45
CA ASP A 109 -11.25 13.93 7.68
C ASP A 109 -12.65 13.33 7.82
N ASN A 110 -12.99 12.35 7.00
CA ASN A 110 -14.26 11.63 7.06
C ASN A 110 -14.36 10.78 8.33
N SER A 111 -13.28 10.09 8.71
CA SER A 111 -13.24 9.30 9.95
C SER A 111 -13.48 10.17 11.17
N ILE A 112 -12.79 11.32 11.26
CA ILE A 112 -12.96 12.27 12.37
C ILE A 112 -14.31 12.98 12.32
N ARG A 113 -14.82 13.30 11.12
CA ARG A 113 -16.15 13.90 10.93
C ARG A 113 -17.25 13.05 11.57
N GLY A 114 -17.30 11.77 11.21
CA GLY A 114 -18.34 10.84 11.66
C GLY A 114 -18.09 10.28 13.06
N ASP A 115 -16.89 10.46 13.62
CA ASP A 115 -16.53 9.93 14.92
C ASP A 115 -17.37 10.53 16.05
N ARG A 116 -18.03 9.67 16.82
CA ARG A 116 -18.91 10.02 17.95
C ARG A 116 -18.21 10.83 19.03
N ARG A 117 -16.88 10.70 19.15
CA ARG A 117 -16.09 11.36 20.21
C ARG A 117 -15.60 12.74 19.82
N THR A 118 -15.39 12.97 18.53
CA THR A 118 -14.75 14.19 18.02
C THR A 118 -15.71 14.98 17.12
N GLY A 119 -15.78 14.67 15.83
CA GLY A 119 -16.60 15.42 14.88
C GLY A 119 -18.11 15.35 15.13
N ASN A 120 -18.59 14.22 15.65
CA ASN A 120 -19.97 13.97 16.07
C ASN A 120 -21.03 14.36 15.02
N ASP A 121 -20.69 14.27 13.73
CA ASP A 121 -21.64 14.47 12.63
C ASP A 121 -22.41 13.16 12.42
N VAL A 122 -23.51 13.01 13.17
CA VAL A 122 -24.34 11.80 13.17
C VAL A 122 -24.96 11.54 11.80
N GLU A 123 -25.41 12.57 11.08
CA GLU A 123 -25.98 12.42 9.73
C GLU A 123 -24.96 11.85 8.75
N PHE A 124 -23.71 12.35 8.81
CA PHE A 124 -22.63 11.77 8.01
C PHE A 124 -22.28 10.34 8.46
N SER A 125 -22.20 10.12 9.78
CA SER A 125 -21.89 8.81 10.37
C SER A 125 -22.90 7.75 9.95
N ASP A 126 -24.19 8.08 9.92
CA ASP A 126 -25.28 7.19 9.52
C ASP A 126 -25.26 6.79 8.04
N ARG A 127 -24.44 7.47 7.22
CA ARG A 127 -24.17 7.14 5.82
C ARG A 127 -22.86 6.37 5.60
N CYS A 128 -22.12 6.11 6.67
CA CYS A 128 -20.83 5.42 6.61
C CYS A 128 -21.00 3.92 6.86
N VAL A 129 -20.34 3.13 6.02
CA VAL A 129 -20.11 1.70 6.18
C VAL A 129 -18.63 1.53 6.49
N LEU A 130 -18.28 0.97 7.64
CA LEU A 130 -16.90 0.63 7.95
C LEU A 130 -16.48 -0.53 7.05
N SER A 131 -15.28 -0.47 6.50
CA SER A 131 -14.75 -1.49 5.59
C SER A 131 -13.30 -1.76 5.95
N ASP A 132 -12.96 -3.04 6.00
CA ASP A 132 -11.59 -3.51 6.19
C ASP A 132 -10.64 -2.94 5.12
N GLU A 133 -9.46 -2.47 5.52
CA GLU A 133 -8.47 -1.81 4.67
C GLU A 133 -7.90 -2.70 3.57
N ASN A 134 -7.77 -3.99 3.87
CA ASN A 134 -7.22 -4.98 2.97
C ASN A 134 -8.32 -5.67 2.15
N ALA A 135 -9.58 -5.21 2.24
CA ALA A 135 -10.68 -5.68 1.41
C ALA A 135 -10.90 -4.75 0.20
N MET A 136 -11.14 -5.34 -0.98
CA MET A 136 -11.59 -4.53 -2.11
C MET A 136 -12.99 -4.02 -1.82
N THR A 137 -13.19 -2.70 -1.92
CA THR A 137 -14.49 -2.06 -1.69
C THR A 137 -15.50 -2.29 -2.84
N ALA A 138 -15.40 -3.41 -3.55
CA ALA A 138 -16.24 -3.80 -4.67
C ALA A 138 -17.73 -3.88 -4.27
N PHE A 139 -18.03 -4.39 -3.07
CA PHE A 139 -19.39 -4.44 -2.52
C PHE A 139 -20.02 -3.05 -2.28
N MET A 140 -19.26 -1.98 -2.43
CA MET A 140 -19.72 -0.59 -2.30
C MET A 140 -19.91 0.13 -3.64
N MET A 141 -19.60 -0.51 -4.78
CA MET A 141 -19.65 0.11 -6.11
C MET A 141 -21.04 0.57 -6.53
N GLY A 142 -22.12 -0.07 -6.05
CA GLY A 142 -23.50 0.31 -6.36
C GLY A 142 -24.18 1.16 -5.29
N PHE A 143 -23.43 1.76 -4.35
CA PHE A 143 -23.99 2.62 -3.30
C PHE A 143 -23.48 4.07 -3.41
N PRO A 144 -23.95 4.86 -4.39
CA PRO A 144 -23.39 6.20 -4.68
C PRO A 144 -23.55 7.22 -3.53
N THR A 145 -24.55 7.01 -2.67
CA THR A 145 -24.86 7.90 -1.56
C THR A 145 -24.20 7.50 -0.24
N LEU A 146 -23.64 6.29 -0.15
CA LEU A 146 -22.95 5.80 1.03
C LEU A 146 -21.45 6.12 0.96
N LYS A 147 -20.78 6.03 2.10
CA LYS A 147 -19.32 6.18 2.21
C LYS A 147 -18.71 4.93 2.84
N ALA A 148 -17.82 4.27 2.12
CA ALA A 148 -16.94 3.27 2.71
C ALA A 148 -15.84 4.01 3.49
N ILE A 149 -15.65 3.65 4.76
CA ILE A 149 -14.60 4.21 5.61
C ILE A 149 -13.67 3.08 6.03
N LEU A 150 -12.42 3.17 5.59
CA LEU A 150 -11.34 2.26 5.94
C LEU A 150 -10.53 2.96 7.02
N ARG A 151 -10.86 2.72 8.29
CA ARG A 151 -10.30 3.47 9.44
C ARG A 151 -8.93 2.95 9.85
N GLU A 152 -8.59 1.75 9.43
CA GLU A 152 -7.31 1.07 9.58
C GLU A 152 -6.23 1.71 8.69
N ILE A 153 -6.62 2.25 7.51
CA ILE A 153 -5.74 3.03 6.64
C ILE A 153 -5.08 4.19 7.38
N PRO A 154 -5.83 5.13 8.01
CA PRO A 154 -5.20 6.25 8.68
C PRO A 154 -4.57 5.92 10.05
N THR A 155 -5.08 4.91 10.74
CA THR A 155 -4.65 4.61 12.12
C THR A 155 -3.39 3.75 12.17
N MET A 156 -3.23 2.83 11.23
CA MET A 156 -2.14 1.85 11.22
C MET A 156 -1.35 1.95 9.92
N PHE A 157 -1.97 1.69 8.77
CA PHE A 157 -1.26 1.44 7.51
C PHE A 157 -0.43 2.64 7.05
N SER A 158 -1.08 3.80 6.96
CA SER A 158 -0.42 5.05 6.60
C SER A 158 0.45 5.59 7.73
N ALA A 159 0.05 5.41 9.00
CA ALA A 159 0.84 5.86 10.15
C ALA A 159 2.22 5.20 10.19
N ASN A 160 2.33 3.93 9.78
CA ASN A 160 3.58 3.19 9.75
C ASN A 160 4.54 3.62 8.63
N LEU A 161 4.02 4.05 7.47
CA LEU A 161 4.82 4.72 6.41
C LEU A 161 5.50 6.01 6.91
N LEU A 162 4.79 6.71 7.80
CA LEU A 162 5.13 8.04 8.29
C LEU A 162 6.10 8.01 9.46
N ASN A 163 5.92 7.05 10.37
CA ASN A 163 6.73 6.88 11.57
C ASN A 163 6.90 5.40 11.85
N GLN A 164 8.13 4.91 11.78
CA GLN A 164 8.45 3.50 11.99
C GLN A 164 7.96 2.94 13.33
N TYR A 165 7.88 3.78 14.37
CA TYR A 165 7.46 3.35 15.71
C TYR A 165 5.96 3.56 15.98
N SER A 166 5.17 3.99 14.99
CA SER A 166 3.75 4.37 15.17
C SER A 166 2.89 3.25 15.76
N THR A 167 3.20 2.00 15.48
CA THR A 167 2.43 0.79 15.85
C THR A 167 2.91 0.14 17.14
N THR A 168 4.14 0.40 17.58
CA THR A 168 4.78 -0.28 18.73
C THR A 168 3.94 -0.26 20.01
N HIS A 169 3.30 0.88 20.30
CA HIS A 169 2.38 1.01 21.43
C HIS A 169 1.20 0.04 21.35
N TYR A 170 0.59 -0.10 20.18
CA TYR A 170 -0.58 -0.97 20.00
C TYR A 170 -0.19 -2.45 20.01
N LEU A 171 1.01 -2.80 19.54
CA LEU A 171 1.58 -4.13 19.71
C LEU A 171 1.72 -4.47 21.20
N ASP A 172 2.29 -3.56 21.99
CA ASP A 172 2.45 -3.77 23.43
C ASP A 172 1.08 -3.95 24.13
N VAL A 173 0.06 -3.16 23.74
CA VAL A 173 -1.32 -3.32 24.24
C VAL A 173 -1.88 -4.70 23.90
N ALA A 174 -1.74 -5.14 22.64
CA ALA A 174 -2.22 -6.45 22.20
C ALA A 174 -1.56 -7.59 23.01
N GLN A 175 -0.24 -7.52 23.21
CA GLN A 175 0.50 -8.55 23.95
C GLN A 175 0.18 -8.56 25.44
N GLN A 176 0.03 -7.38 26.06
CA GLN A 176 -0.41 -7.28 27.45
C GLN A 176 -1.82 -7.83 27.65
N PHE A 177 -2.67 -7.75 26.63
CA PHE A 177 -4.01 -8.34 26.63
C PHE A 177 -3.99 -9.87 26.43
N GLY A 178 -2.84 -10.45 26.08
CA GLY A 178 -2.64 -11.90 25.92
C GLY A 178 -2.58 -12.38 24.47
N ILE A 179 -2.47 -11.48 23.48
CA ILE A 179 -2.18 -11.87 22.10
C ILE A 179 -0.70 -12.30 22.01
N PRO A 180 -0.37 -13.47 21.44
CA PRO A 180 1.02 -13.88 21.27
C PRO A 180 1.80 -12.94 20.35
N GLY A 181 3.05 -12.63 20.71
CA GLY A 181 3.94 -11.79 19.90
C GLY A 181 4.56 -12.49 18.67
N ASP A 182 4.15 -13.73 18.36
CA ASP A 182 4.47 -14.44 17.12
C ASP A 182 3.39 -14.29 16.05
N VAL A 183 2.38 -13.44 16.30
CA VAL A 183 1.38 -13.02 15.32
C VAL A 183 1.99 -11.96 14.40
N CYS A 184 1.45 -11.82 13.18
CA CYS A 184 1.83 -10.73 12.29
C CYS A 184 1.50 -9.38 12.95
N PRO A 185 2.42 -8.41 13.00
CA PRO A 185 2.21 -7.16 13.72
C PRO A 185 1.13 -6.26 13.10
N MET A 186 0.74 -6.49 11.84
CA MET A 186 -0.34 -5.74 11.21
C MET A 186 -1.70 -6.03 11.88
N PRO A 187 -2.24 -7.27 11.83
CA PRO A 187 -3.49 -7.58 12.51
C PRO A 187 -3.37 -7.52 14.04
N GLU A 188 -2.18 -7.73 14.60
CA GLU A 188 -1.94 -7.53 16.03
C GLU A 188 -2.06 -6.06 16.42
N ALA A 189 -1.48 -5.13 15.65
CA ALA A 189 -1.63 -3.69 15.89
C ALA A 189 -3.07 -3.23 15.71
N GLU A 190 -3.80 -3.72 14.70
CA GLU A 190 -5.23 -3.42 14.52
C GLU A 190 -6.06 -3.90 15.72
N ALA A 191 -5.83 -5.13 16.18
CA ALA A 191 -6.46 -5.63 17.39
C ALA A 191 -6.06 -4.78 18.61
N GLY A 192 -4.79 -4.38 18.72
CA GLY A 192 -4.27 -3.50 19.76
C GLY A 192 -4.93 -2.12 19.76
N ILE A 193 -5.09 -1.47 18.61
CA ILE A 193 -5.80 -0.20 18.45
C ILE A 193 -7.27 -0.37 18.87
N SER A 194 -7.88 -1.49 18.50
CA SER A 194 -9.23 -1.82 18.94
C SER A 194 -9.30 -1.98 20.45
N ILE A 195 -8.39 -2.72 21.10
CA ILE A 195 -8.33 -2.93 22.56
C ILE A 195 -8.06 -1.62 23.31
N ASP A 196 -7.15 -0.79 22.81
CA ASP A 196 -6.80 0.52 23.36
C ASP A 196 -7.86 1.61 23.13
N ASP A 197 -8.93 1.25 22.42
CA ASP A 197 -10.02 2.16 22.07
C ASP A 197 -9.58 3.38 21.24
N ASP A 198 -8.59 3.21 20.36
CA ASP A 198 -7.98 4.32 19.62
C ASP A 198 -8.43 4.42 18.15
N PHE A 199 -9.36 3.56 17.73
CA PHE A 199 -10.08 3.73 16.47
C PHE A 199 -11.14 4.84 16.57
N PRO A 200 -11.35 5.61 15.49
CA PRO A 200 -12.56 6.40 15.31
C PRO A 200 -13.82 5.52 15.39
N VAL A 201 -14.84 5.98 16.11
CA VAL A 201 -16.11 5.27 16.27
C VAL A 201 -17.19 5.97 15.46
N LEU A 202 -17.50 5.41 14.29
CA LEU A 202 -18.46 5.95 13.35
C LEU A 202 -19.12 4.83 12.54
N GLY A 203 -20.11 5.20 11.73
CA GLY A 203 -20.78 4.27 10.85
C GLY A 203 -21.97 3.59 11.49
N LYS A 204 -22.82 3.04 10.63
CA LYS A 204 -24.03 2.32 11.02
C LYS A 204 -23.86 0.81 10.96
N CYS A 205 -22.91 0.33 10.16
CA CYS A 205 -22.53 -1.06 10.06
C CYS A 205 -21.09 -1.21 9.56
N ALA A 206 -20.54 -2.42 9.68
CA ALA A 206 -19.20 -2.77 9.21
C ALA A 206 -19.24 -4.00 8.31
N VAL A 207 -18.38 -4.04 7.30
CA VAL A 207 -18.09 -5.24 6.51
C VAL A 207 -16.63 -5.58 6.70
N GLN A 208 -16.39 -6.77 7.24
CA GLN A 208 -15.06 -7.35 7.40
C GLN A 208 -14.91 -8.52 6.44
N VAL A 209 -13.67 -8.81 6.08
CA VAL A 209 -13.31 -9.95 5.24
C VAL A 209 -12.37 -10.85 6.04
N ASN A 210 -12.17 -12.09 5.63
CA ASN A 210 -11.11 -12.95 6.16
C ASN A 210 -9.73 -12.53 5.61
N THR A 211 -9.39 -11.26 5.80
CA THR A 211 -8.36 -10.54 5.05
C THR A 211 -6.96 -11.07 5.34
N THR A 212 -6.18 -11.12 4.27
CA THR A 212 -4.89 -11.76 4.00
C THR A 212 -4.61 -13.16 4.53
N CYS A 213 -4.89 -13.51 5.78
CA CYS A 213 -4.52 -14.77 6.42
C CYS A 213 -5.30 -15.01 7.73
N ASP A 214 -5.01 -16.12 8.40
CA ASP A 214 -5.61 -16.46 9.70
C ASP A 214 -5.36 -15.39 10.78
N GLY A 215 -4.24 -14.67 10.69
CA GLY A 215 -3.92 -13.56 11.61
C GLY A 215 -4.99 -12.47 11.58
N SER A 216 -5.30 -11.92 10.40
CA SER A 216 -6.31 -10.87 10.29
C SER A 216 -7.73 -11.40 10.45
N LEU A 217 -8.02 -12.65 10.05
CA LEU A 217 -9.30 -13.29 10.36
C LEU A 217 -9.58 -13.30 11.88
N MET A 218 -8.57 -13.69 12.67
CA MET A 218 -8.71 -13.74 14.14
C MET A 218 -8.76 -12.34 14.76
N GLY A 219 -7.94 -11.40 14.26
CA GLY A 219 -7.97 -9.98 14.65
C GLY A 219 -9.34 -9.35 14.41
N ASN A 220 -9.96 -9.64 13.25
CA ASN A 220 -11.29 -9.16 12.90
C ASN A 220 -12.35 -9.61 13.89
N GLY A 221 -12.23 -10.81 14.46
CA GLY A 221 -13.12 -11.27 15.54
C GLY A 221 -13.06 -10.40 16.81
N ILE A 222 -11.89 -9.86 17.17
CA ILE A 222 -11.73 -8.94 18.30
C ILE A 222 -12.37 -7.59 17.97
N ILE A 223 -12.09 -7.08 16.78
CA ILE A 223 -12.62 -5.79 16.29
C ILE A 223 -14.14 -5.82 16.19
N ALA A 224 -14.72 -6.88 15.61
CA ALA A 224 -16.16 -7.07 15.49
C ALA A 224 -16.85 -7.10 16.85
N LYS A 225 -16.31 -7.86 17.82
CA LYS A 225 -16.87 -7.92 19.18
C LYS A 225 -16.94 -6.53 19.81
N ARG A 226 -15.91 -5.70 19.62
CA ARG A 226 -15.91 -4.34 20.14
C ARG A 226 -16.96 -3.46 19.44
N LEU A 227 -16.98 -3.47 18.11
CA LEU A 227 -17.97 -2.75 17.30
C LEU A 227 -19.41 -3.10 17.72
N GLU A 228 -19.72 -4.38 17.85
CA GLU A 228 -21.06 -4.86 18.13
C GLU A 228 -21.48 -4.63 19.58
N ARG A 229 -20.63 -4.97 20.55
CA ARG A 229 -21.00 -4.96 21.97
C ARG A 229 -20.89 -3.58 22.60
N GLU A 230 -19.86 -2.81 22.25
CA GLU A 230 -19.64 -1.49 22.86
C GLU A 230 -20.30 -0.36 22.07
N TYR A 231 -20.33 -0.48 20.73
CA TYR A 231 -20.79 0.61 19.86
C TYR A 231 -22.10 0.33 19.14
N GLY A 232 -22.63 -0.89 19.24
CA GLY A 232 -23.87 -1.29 18.56
C GLY A 232 -23.76 -1.23 17.04
N ILE A 233 -22.55 -1.36 16.49
CA ILE A 233 -22.29 -1.37 15.04
C ILE A 233 -22.26 -2.84 14.59
N PRO A 234 -23.31 -3.35 13.92
CA PRO A 234 -23.36 -4.73 13.45
C PRO A 234 -22.30 -4.97 12.36
N THR A 235 -21.72 -6.16 12.34
CA THR A 235 -20.67 -6.52 11.38
C THR A 235 -21.11 -7.68 10.47
N PHE A 236 -20.84 -7.58 9.18
CA PHE A 236 -20.98 -8.66 8.21
C PHE A 236 -19.61 -9.23 7.86
N GLN A 237 -19.49 -10.55 7.81
CA GLN A 237 -18.24 -11.25 7.44
C GLN A 237 -18.35 -11.73 5.99
N LEU A 238 -17.72 -11.01 5.06
CA LEU A 238 -17.64 -11.35 3.65
C LEU A 238 -16.40 -12.23 3.40
N ALA A 239 -16.51 -13.54 3.59
CA ALA A 239 -15.37 -14.44 3.44
C ALA A 239 -15.02 -14.70 1.96
N ALA A 240 -13.74 -14.58 1.62
CA ALA A 240 -13.17 -15.04 0.36
C ALA A 240 -12.73 -16.53 0.48
N PRO A 241 -13.07 -17.40 -0.50
CA PRO A 241 -12.62 -18.80 -0.54
C PRO A 241 -11.10 -18.98 -0.54
N MET A 242 -10.57 -19.96 0.19
CA MET A 242 -9.12 -20.24 0.28
C MET A 242 -8.52 -20.68 -1.06
N ARG A 243 -9.18 -21.59 -1.78
CA ARG A 243 -8.79 -22.06 -3.11
C ARG A 243 -9.47 -21.22 -4.19
N HIS A 244 -9.13 -19.94 -4.23
CA HIS A 244 -9.84 -18.94 -5.03
C HIS A 244 -9.76 -19.15 -6.55
N GLU A 245 -8.73 -19.85 -7.02
CA GLU A 245 -8.59 -20.22 -8.44
C GLU A 245 -9.49 -21.39 -8.88
N ASN A 246 -10.15 -22.09 -7.94
CA ASN A 246 -11.09 -23.14 -8.32
C ASN A 246 -12.37 -22.50 -8.90
N PRO A 247 -12.74 -22.76 -10.17
CA PRO A 247 -13.92 -22.16 -10.78
C PRO A 247 -15.22 -22.44 -10.02
N ASP A 248 -15.32 -23.57 -9.31
CA ASP A 248 -16.51 -23.96 -8.54
C ASP A 248 -16.78 -23.03 -7.35
N VAL A 249 -15.77 -22.28 -6.87
CA VAL A 249 -15.93 -21.37 -5.72
C VAL A 249 -16.45 -19.99 -6.10
N LEU A 250 -16.44 -19.65 -7.40
CA LEU A 250 -16.84 -18.32 -7.86
C LEU A 250 -18.34 -18.08 -7.64
N ASP A 251 -19.17 -19.07 -7.95
CA ASP A 251 -20.62 -19.00 -7.75
C ASP A 251 -20.95 -18.88 -6.25
N TYR A 252 -20.24 -19.63 -5.41
CA TYR A 252 -20.37 -19.52 -3.95
C TYR A 252 -19.99 -18.11 -3.45
N ALA A 253 -18.88 -17.56 -3.91
CA ALA A 253 -18.43 -16.23 -3.52
C ALA A 253 -19.37 -15.12 -4.04
N ALA A 254 -19.96 -15.30 -5.23
CA ALA A 254 -20.97 -14.40 -5.78
C ALA A 254 -22.25 -14.38 -4.92
N GLU A 255 -22.68 -15.53 -4.40
CA GLU A 255 -23.81 -15.60 -3.46
C GLU A 255 -23.51 -14.87 -2.14
N ASP A 256 -22.29 -14.98 -1.59
CA ASP A 256 -21.90 -14.24 -0.40
C ASP A 256 -21.81 -12.73 -0.67
N MET A 257 -21.38 -12.32 -1.86
CA MET A 257 -21.43 -10.92 -2.32
C MET A 257 -22.87 -10.39 -2.39
N LYS A 258 -23.81 -11.16 -2.95
CA LYS A 258 -25.25 -10.82 -2.97
C LYS A 258 -25.80 -10.62 -1.57
N LYS A 259 -25.49 -11.52 -0.64
CA LYS A 259 -25.92 -11.44 0.76
C LYS A 259 -25.34 -10.20 1.45
N CYS A 260 -24.05 -9.90 1.21
CA CYS A 260 -23.41 -8.70 1.73
C CYS A 260 -24.11 -7.44 1.26
N ILE A 261 -24.36 -7.31 -0.06
CA ILE A 261 -25.06 -6.16 -0.64
C ILE A 261 -26.47 -6.03 -0.06
N ALA A 262 -27.26 -7.12 -0.05
CA ALA A 262 -28.60 -7.11 0.52
C ALA A 262 -28.62 -6.73 2.00
N TRP A 263 -27.62 -7.17 2.77
CA TRP A 263 -27.46 -6.80 4.17
C TRP A 263 -27.12 -5.31 4.34
N VAL A 264 -26.23 -4.76 3.50
CA VAL A 264 -25.95 -3.32 3.49
C VAL A 264 -27.22 -2.54 3.12
N GLU A 265 -28.01 -2.99 2.14
CA GLU A 265 -29.29 -2.35 1.82
C GLU A 265 -30.24 -2.32 3.03
N GLU A 266 -30.35 -3.43 3.75
CA GLU A 266 -31.19 -3.55 4.94
C GLU A 266 -30.71 -2.60 6.05
N LYS A 267 -29.42 -2.62 6.39
CA LYS A 267 -28.88 -1.80 7.48
C LYS A 267 -28.89 -0.31 7.15
N MET A 268 -28.62 0.05 5.90
CA MET A 268 -28.48 1.45 5.49
C MET A 268 -29.78 2.06 4.99
N GLY A 269 -30.75 1.25 4.55
CA GLY A 269 -31.98 1.74 3.92
C GLY A 269 -31.74 2.36 2.54
N VAL A 270 -30.64 1.99 1.88
CA VAL A 270 -30.24 2.49 0.55
C VAL A 270 -30.21 1.31 -0.42
N LYS A 271 -30.81 1.47 -1.60
CA LYS A 271 -30.84 0.42 -2.62
C LYS A 271 -29.63 0.47 -3.55
N TRP A 272 -29.25 -0.71 -4.04
CA TRP A 272 -28.20 -0.88 -5.02
C TRP A 272 -28.57 -0.19 -6.34
N ASP A 273 -27.58 0.50 -6.90
CA ASP A 273 -27.68 1.21 -8.17
C ASP A 273 -26.75 0.59 -9.22
N TRP A 274 -27.34 -0.07 -10.20
CA TRP A 274 -26.63 -0.71 -11.30
C TRP A 274 -25.94 0.30 -12.22
N ASP A 275 -26.51 1.49 -12.44
CA ASP A 275 -25.84 2.52 -13.25
C ASP A 275 -24.53 2.92 -12.59
N THR A 276 -24.55 3.14 -11.26
CA THR A 276 -23.33 3.45 -10.50
C THR A 276 -22.34 2.28 -10.54
N TYR A 277 -22.78 1.04 -10.38
CA TYR A 277 -21.90 -0.13 -10.49
C TYR A 277 -21.18 -0.18 -11.85
N PHE A 278 -21.92 -0.09 -12.95
CA PHE A 278 -21.34 -0.18 -14.29
C PHE A 278 -20.45 1.03 -14.63
N GLU A 279 -20.66 2.18 -14.01
CA GLU A 279 -19.71 3.30 -14.09
C GLU A 279 -18.43 3.05 -13.29
N CYS A 280 -18.49 2.33 -12.16
CA CYS A 280 -17.31 1.95 -11.39
C CYS A 280 -16.49 0.88 -12.11
N ILE A 281 -17.13 -0.17 -12.65
CA ILE A 281 -16.42 -1.28 -13.30
C ILE A 281 -15.67 -0.84 -14.56
N LYS A 282 -16.21 0.13 -15.33
CA LYS A 282 -15.49 0.78 -16.44
C LYS A 282 -14.19 1.43 -16.00
N ARG A 283 -14.17 2.07 -14.82
CA ARG A 283 -12.96 2.68 -14.26
C ARG A 283 -11.97 1.63 -13.75
N VAL A 284 -12.46 0.50 -13.23
CA VAL A 284 -11.61 -0.66 -12.90
C VAL A 284 -10.95 -1.20 -14.16
N ASN A 285 -11.72 -1.46 -15.22
CA ASN A 285 -11.16 -1.92 -16.50
C ASN A 285 -10.13 -0.94 -17.08
N GLN A 286 -10.41 0.37 -17.03
CA GLN A 286 -9.45 1.38 -17.44
C GLN A 286 -8.15 1.31 -16.62
N THR A 287 -8.28 1.22 -15.29
CA THR A 287 -7.12 1.06 -14.40
C THR A 287 -6.31 -0.19 -14.74
N THR A 288 -6.98 -1.32 -15.00
CA THR A 288 -6.33 -2.58 -15.40
C THR A 288 -5.55 -2.42 -16.70
N ARG A 289 -6.12 -1.77 -17.72
CA ARG A 289 -5.42 -1.45 -18.98
C ARG A 289 -4.22 -0.54 -18.76
N ASP A 290 -4.39 0.55 -17.99
CA ASP A 290 -3.31 1.50 -17.69
C ASP A 290 -2.14 0.81 -17.00
N ARG A 291 -2.44 -0.08 -16.03
CA ARG A 291 -1.44 -0.86 -15.31
C ARG A 291 -0.68 -1.81 -16.22
N TRP A 292 -1.37 -2.51 -17.13
CA TRP A 292 -0.68 -3.36 -18.10
C TRP A 292 0.29 -2.58 -18.98
N GLU A 293 -0.13 -1.43 -19.50
CA GLU A 293 0.75 -0.59 -20.30
C GLU A 293 1.95 -0.08 -19.47
N TRP A 294 1.78 0.24 -18.17
CA TRP A 294 2.93 0.54 -17.30
C TRP A 294 3.90 -0.64 -17.16
N LEU A 295 3.38 -1.86 -17.01
CA LEU A 295 4.20 -3.07 -16.90
C LEU A 295 4.89 -3.42 -18.23
N GLU A 296 4.24 -3.20 -19.37
CA GLU A 296 4.85 -3.33 -20.70
C GLU A 296 6.03 -2.38 -20.87
N VAL A 297 5.89 -1.12 -20.45
CA VAL A 297 7.02 -0.18 -20.43
C VAL A 297 8.10 -0.67 -19.47
N ASN A 298 7.73 -1.17 -18.29
CA ASN A 298 8.71 -1.69 -17.34
C ASN A 298 9.44 -2.95 -17.84
N ALA A 299 8.84 -3.76 -18.70
CA ALA A 299 9.48 -4.92 -19.33
C ALA A 299 10.61 -4.54 -20.32
N THR A 300 10.69 -3.26 -20.73
CA THR A 300 11.73 -2.76 -21.63
C THR A 300 13.02 -2.33 -20.91
N GLN A 301 14.04 -1.91 -21.67
CA GLN A 301 15.32 -1.41 -21.13
C GLN A 301 15.18 -0.16 -20.24
N TYR A 302 14.12 0.64 -20.41
CA TYR A 302 13.95 1.92 -19.69
C TYR A 302 12.63 1.93 -18.90
N PRO A 303 12.51 1.13 -17.82
CA PRO A 303 11.33 1.17 -16.96
C PRO A 303 11.11 2.57 -16.38
N GLN A 304 9.84 2.96 -16.18
CA GLN A 304 9.48 4.36 -15.87
C GLN A 304 8.62 4.52 -14.61
N PHE A 305 7.72 3.58 -14.31
CA PHE A 305 6.84 3.69 -13.14
C PHE A 305 6.91 2.42 -12.31
N PHE A 306 7.75 2.44 -11.27
CA PHE A 306 8.09 1.29 -10.46
C PHE A 306 8.51 1.70 -9.03
N GLY A 307 8.82 0.72 -8.18
CA GLY A 307 9.15 0.92 -6.76
C GLY A 307 7.92 1.19 -5.88
N ALA A 308 8.15 1.67 -4.65
CA ALA A 308 7.11 1.77 -3.62
C ALA A 308 5.84 2.53 -4.03
N VAL A 309 5.99 3.57 -4.86
CA VAL A 309 4.84 4.37 -5.31
C VAL A 309 3.97 3.62 -6.30
N PHE A 310 4.54 2.70 -7.08
CA PHE A 310 3.77 1.81 -7.93
C PHE A 310 2.81 0.97 -7.08
N SER A 311 3.32 0.37 -5.99
CA SER A 311 2.52 -0.40 -5.02
C SER A 311 1.43 0.46 -4.38
N LEU A 312 1.82 1.51 -3.65
CA LEU A 312 0.87 2.34 -2.89
C LEU A 312 -0.23 2.97 -3.77
N TYR A 313 0.09 3.33 -5.02
CA TYR A 313 -0.90 3.87 -5.94
C TYR A 313 -1.90 2.80 -6.40
N ASN A 314 -1.44 1.61 -6.74
CA ASN A 314 -2.31 0.49 -7.12
C ASN A 314 -3.17 0.02 -5.93
N ASP A 315 -2.60 -0.03 -4.72
CA ASP A 315 -3.33 -0.35 -3.49
C ASP A 315 -4.50 0.61 -3.27
N THR A 316 -4.23 1.92 -3.37
CA THR A 316 -5.26 2.95 -3.22
C THR A 316 -6.35 2.81 -4.29
N ASN A 317 -5.97 2.47 -5.53
CA ASN A 317 -6.91 2.35 -6.63
C ASN A 317 -7.81 1.11 -6.51
N TYR A 318 -7.24 -0.08 -6.28
CA TYR A 318 -8.01 -1.33 -6.24
C TYR A 318 -8.70 -1.59 -4.90
N MET A 319 -7.99 -1.39 -3.79
CA MET A 319 -8.49 -1.72 -2.45
C MET A 319 -9.40 -0.62 -1.92
N GLY A 320 -8.78 0.54 -1.68
CA GLY A 320 -9.41 1.69 -1.06
C GLY A 320 -10.56 2.24 -1.91
N ASN A 321 -10.39 2.27 -3.23
CA ASN A 321 -11.35 2.92 -4.12
C ASN A 321 -12.22 1.96 -4.94
N CYS A 322 -11.60 1.00 -5.63
CA CYS A 322 -12.25 0.06 -6.54
C CYS A 322 -13.16 0.77 -7.56
N GLY A 323 -12.63 1.70 -8.35
CA GLY A 323 -13.37 2.40 -9.43
C GLY A 323 -14.43 3.43 -8.99
N ARG A 324 -14.64 3.64 -7.69
CA ARG A 324 -15.65 4.58 -7.15
C ARG A 324 -15.27 6.06 -7.33
N SER A 325 -13.99 6.39 -7.48
CA SER A 325 -13.53 7.77 -7.69
C SER A 325 -13.30 8.05 -9.17
N LYS A 326 -13.94 9.12 -9.65
CA LYS A 326 -13.74 9.68 -10.98
C LYS A 326 -12.39 10.42 -11.14
N ASP A 327 -11.65 10.60 -10.04
CA ASP A 327 -10.38 11.33 -10.06
C ASP A 327 -9.21 10.44 -10.53
N PHE A 328 -9.32 9.10 -10.45
CA PHE A 328 -8.26 8.19 -10.90
C PHE A 328 -7.98 8.25 -12.41
N PRO A 329 -8.97 8.13 -13.32
CA PRO A 329 -8.71 8.16 -14.76
C PRO A 329 -7.87 9.37 -15.24
N PRO A 330 -8.21 10.63 -14.90
CA PRO A 330 -7.39 11.78 -15.34
C PRO A 330 -6.02 11.85 -14.67
N ILE A 331 -5.78 11.15 -13.55
CA ILE A 331 -4.44 11.01 -12.95
C ILE A 331 -3.66 9.91 -13.68
N ASN A 332 -4.28 8.78 -13.99
CA ASN A 332 -3.68 7.72 -14.80
C ASN A 332 -3.22 8.26 -16.16
N ASP A 333 -4.04 9.07 -16.84
CA ASP A 333 -3.68 9.71 -18.11
C ASP A 333 -2.41 10.58 -17.98
N LYS A 334 -2.27 11.31 -16.87
CA LYS A 334 -1.10 12.14 -16.60
C LYS A 334 0.14 11.30 -16.32
N ILE A 335 0.00 10.25 -15.52
CA ILE A 335 1.07 9.29 -15.23
C ILE A 335 1.53 8.66 -16.54
N MET A 336 0.60 8.15 -17.36
CA MET A 336 0.91 7.52 -18.64
C MET A 336 1.62 8.47 -19.61
N LYS A 337 1.19 9.73 -19.66
CA LYS A 337 1.89 10.76 -20.45
C LYS A 337 3.34 10.93 -20.00
N LEU A 338 3.58 10.98 -18.69
CA LEU A 338 4.93 11.10 -18.14
C LEU A 338 5.76 9.84 -18.37
N VAL A 339 5.15 8.65 -18.23
CA VAL A 339 5.78 7.35 -18.54
C VAL A 339 6.23 7.30 -19.99
N ARG A 340 5.36 7.61 -20.95
CA ARG A 340 5.71 7.63 -22.38
C ARG A 340 6.78 8.67 -22.70
N GLN A 341 6.74 9.83 -22.04
CA GLN A 341 7.76 10.87 -22.18
C GLN A 341 9.12 10.41 -21.65
N GLY A 342 9.15 9.84 -20.43
CA GLY A 342 10.36 9.34 -19.81
C GLY A 342 10.97 8.19 -20.58
N TYR A 343 10.15 7.27 -21.10
CA TYR A 343 10.60 6.20 -21.99
C TYR A 343 11.26 6.74 -23.26
N LYS A 344 10.63 7.72 -23.92
CA LYS A 344 11.19 8.39 -25.10
C LYS A 344 12.52 9.08 -24.80
N ASN A 345 12.60 9.74 -23.65
CA ASN A 345 13.78 10.47 -23.20
C ASN A 345 14.86 9.55 -22.59
N LYS A 346 14.53 8.26 -22.37
CA LYS A 346 15.36 7.28 -21.68
C LYS A 346 15.75 7.74 -20.27
N THR A 347 14.82 8.42 -19.60
CA THR A 347 15.05 8.96 -18.26
C THR A 347 15.18 7.81 -17.26
N MET A 348 16.19 7.89 -16.39
CA MET A 348 16.45 6.90 -15.35
C MET A 348 16.39 7.54 -13.97
N MET A 349 16.04 6.74 -12.95
CA MET A 349 16.00 7.16 -11.54
C MET A 349 17.38 7.21 -10.89
N ALA A 350 18.33 6.45 -11.43
CA ALA A 350 19.73 6.39 -10.99
C ALA A 350 20.65 6.55 -12.22
N PRO A 351 21.96 6.83 -12.01
CA PRO A 351 22.92 6.95 -13.11
C PRO A 351 23.01 5.70 -13.99
N GLU A 352 22.71 4.53 -13.43
CA GLU A 352 22.80 3.24 -14.10
C GLU A 352 21.75 2.26 -13.55
N TYR A 353 21.17 1.45 -14.44
CA TYR A 353 20.37 0.27 -14.08
C TYR A 353 21.19 -0.97 -14.37
N ARG A 354 21.49 -1.76 -13.33
CA ARG A 354 22.35 -2.94 -13.40
C ARG A 354 21.57 -4.24 -13.39
N HIS A 355 20.59 -4.34 -12.50
CA HIS A 355 19.78 -5.53 -12.29
C HIS A 355 18.31 -5.20 -12.35
N ARG A 356 17.53 -6.16 -12.86
CA ARG A 356 16.09 -6.07 -13.05
C ARG A 356 15.44 -7.01 -12.04
N CYS A 357 14.81 -6.44 -11.02
CA CYS A 357 14.36 -7.16 -9.85
C CYS A 357 12.84 -7.29 -9.81
N ILE A 358 12.32 -8.50 -9.57
CA ILE A 358 10.98 -8.67 -9.03
C ILE A 358 11.04 -8.62 -7.51
N VAL A 359 10.16 -7.84 -6.90
CA VAL A 359 10.02 -7.81 -5.43
C VAL A 359 8.89 -8.75 -5.04
N TRP A 360 9.14 -9.68 -4.15
CA TRP A 360 8.15 -10.68 -3.78
C TRP A 360 7.99 -10.77 -2.27
N GLY A 361 6.79 -11.12 -1.81
CA GLY A 361 6.42 -11.07 -0.40
C GLY A 361 5.88 -9.73 0.09
N VAL A 362 5.42 -9.73 1.35
CA VAL A 362 4.79 -8.57 1.99
C VAL A 362 5.88 -7.59 2.44
N GLN A 363 5.77 -6.33 2.05
CA GLN A 363 6.82 -5.33 2.26
C GLN A 363 6.80 -4.75 3.68
N PRO A 364 7.95 -4.41 4.31
CA PRO A 364 7.97 -3.67 5.57
C PRO A 364 7.39 -2.28 5.38
N GLN A 365 6.25 -1.99 6.00
CA GLN A 365 5.55 -0.73 5.81
C GLN A 365 6.41 0.47 6.28
N TYR A 366 7.17 0.31 7.37
CA TYR A 366 8.05 1.37 7.87
C TYR A 366 9.30 1.60 7.03
N CYS A 367 9.59 0.74 6.04
CA CYS A 367 10.83 0.76 5.24
C CYS A 367 10.56 0.51 3.74
N ILE A 368 9.33 0.74 3.27
CA ILE A 368 8.97 0.49 1.87
C ILE A 368 9.77 1.37 0.89
N ASP A 369 10.29 2.52 1.34
CA ASP A 369 11.20 3.38 0.58
C ASP A 369 12.56 2.72 0.25
N GLN A 370 12.87 1.57 0.86
CA GLN A 370 14.02 0.74 0.49
C GLN A 370 14.06 0.42 -1.01
N LEU A 371 12.89 0.30 -1.65
CA LEU A 371 12.82 0.05 -3.08
C LEU A 371 13.51 1.16 -3.91
N TYR A 372 13.49 2.42 -3.46
CA TYR A 372 14.25 3.49 -4.12
C TYR A 372 15.69 3.60 -3.61
N TRP A 373 15.97 3.17 -2.38
CA TRP A 373 17.34 3.00 -1.92
C TRP A 373 18.09 1.98 -2.77
N MET A 374 17.48 0.84 -3.11
CA MET A 374 18.08 -0.18 -3.99
C MET A 374 18.49 0.39 -5.34
N VAL A 375 17.63 1.24 -5.93
CA VAL A 375 17.88 1.90 -7.21
C VAL A 375 19.06 2.86 -7.10
N ASN A 376 19.04 3.74 -6.11
CA ASN A 376 20.06 4.78 -5.94
C ASN A 376 21.42 4.25 -5.43
N CYS A 377 21.41 3.24 -4.57
CA CYS A 377 22.62 2.69 -3.96
C CYS A 377 23.25 1.59 -4.84
N TRP A 378 22.44 0.74 -5.48
CA TRP A 378 22.91 -0.46 -6.16
C TRP A 378 22.55 -0.56 -7.63
N GLY A 379 21.73 0.36 -8.17
CA GLY A 379 21.25 0.28 -9.55
C GLY A 379 20.30 -0.89 -9.78
N VAL A 380 19.70 -1.44 -8.72
CA VAL A 380 18.75 -2.56 -8.81
C VAL A 380 17.34 -1.98 -8.98
N VAL A 381 16.66 -2.34 -10.06
CA VAL A 381 15.36 -1.78 -10.43
C VAL A 381 14.22 -2.70 -9.98
N PRO A 382 13.41 -2.36 -8.96
CA PRO A 382 12.26 -3.15 -8.55
C PRO A 382 11.09 -2.92 -9.51
N LEU A 383 11.01 -3.71 -10.58
CA LEU A 383 10.12 -3.51 -11.73
C LEU A 383 8.63 -3.54 -11.36
N THR A 384 8.31 -4.38 -10.38
CA THR A 384 6.98 -4.54 -9.80
C THR A 384 7.12 -5.36 -8.51
N ASP A 385 6.01 -5.53 -7.82
CA ASP A 385 5.94 -6.26 -6.58
C ASP A 385 4.67 -7.12 -6.46
N MET A 386 4.73 -8.15 -5.62
CA MET A 386 3.62 -9.06 -5.33
C MET A 386 2.32 -8.35 -4.94
N LEU A 387 2.38 -7.22 -4.21
CA LEU A 387 1.19 -6.52 -3.70
C LEU A 387 0.46 -5.78 -4.82
N SER A 388 1.20 -5.28 -5.80
CA SER A 388 0.64 -4.62 -6.98
C SER A 388 -0.05 -5.56 -7.96
N MET A 389 0.03 -6.88 -7.80
CA MET A 389 -0.43 -7.89 -8.76
C MET A 389 -1.82 -8.41 -8.45
N VAL A 390 -2.84 -7.60 -8.68
CA VAL A 390 -4.24 -7.90 -8.30
C VAL A 390 -5.10 -8.41 -9.44
N VAL A 391 -5.46 -7.54 -10.37
CA VAL A 391 -6.44 -7.84 -11.42
C VAL A 391 -5.74 -8.00 -12.77
N GLU A 392 -6.01 -9.12 -13.44
CA GLU A 392 -5.44 -9.47 -14.74
C GLU A 392 -6.50 -9.73 -15.82
N LYS A 393 -7.73 -9.26 -15.63
CA LYS A 393 -8.75 -9.29 -16.68
C LYS A 393 -9.66 -8.07 -16.64
N GLU A 394 -10.34 -7.86 -17.76
CA GLU A 394 -11.45 -6.91 -17.85
C GLU A 394 -12.78 -7.61 -17.54
N PHE A 395 -13.74 -6.82 -17.08
CA PHE A 395 -15.08 -7.25 -16.67
C PHE A 395 -16.16 -6.69 -17.61
N CYS A 396 -17.40 -7.18 -17.49
CA CYS A 396 -18.49 -6.69 -18.32
C CYS A 396 -18.84 -5.23 -17.98
N GLU A 397 -18.87 -4.36 -19.00
CA GLU A 397 -19.19 -2.92 -18.85
C GLU A 397 -20.63 -2.56 -19.27
N GLU A 398 -21.37 -3.52 -19.83
CA GLU A 398 -22.70 -3.27 -20.38
C GLU A 398 -23.79 -3.39 -19.30
N ASN A 399 -24.44 -2.26 -18.97
CA ASN A 399 -25.58 -2.27 -18.07
C ASN A 399 -26.83 -2.86 -18.75
N LYS A 400 -27.00 -4.18 -18.61
CA LYS A 400 -28.18 -4.92 -19.03
C LYS A 400 -28.58 -5.93 -17.96
N PRO A 401 -29.88 -6.17 -17.71
CA PRO A 401 -30.33 -7.11 -16.66
C PRO A 401 -29.72 -8.51 -16.74
N GLU A 402 -29.49 -9.02 -17.95
CA GLU A 402 -28.83 -10.32 -18.17
C GLU A 402 -27.38 -10.37 -17.65
N ASN A 403 -26.72 -9.23 -17.47
CA ASN A 403 -25.34 -9.13 -16.99
C ASN A 403 -25.25 -9.00 -15.47
N TYR A 404 -26.36 -8.85 -14.74
CA TYR A 404 -26.32 -8.61 -13.29
C TYR A 404 -25.79 -9.81 -12.51
N GLU A 405 -26.05 -11.02 -12.99
CA GLU A 405 -25.47 -12.23 -12.41
C GLU A 405 -23.95 -12.25 -12.58
N GLN A 406 -23.48 -11.91 -13.77
CA GLN A 406 -22.05 -11.80 -14.05
C GLN A 406 -21.40 -10.70 -13.21
N ALA A 407 -22.07 -9.58 -12.98
CA ALA A 407 -21.56 -8.50 -12.14
C ALA A 407 -21.29 -8.95 -10.69
N TYR A 408 -22.14 -9.81 -10.11
CA TYR A 408 -21.85 -10.40 -8.79
C TYR A 408 -20.60 -11.28 -8.82
N LYS A 409 -20.41 -12.05 -9.89
CA LYS A 409 -19.19 -12.86 -10.10
C LYS A 409 -17.96 -11.97 -10.28
N ASP A 410 -18.08 -10.86 -10.98
CA ASP A 410 -17.00 -9.90 -11.19
C ASP A 410 -16.58 -9.26 -9.86
N MET A 411 -17.54 -8.82 -9.03
CA MET A 411 -17.27 -8.33 -7.67
C MET A 411 -16.65 -9.41 -6.77
N ALA A 412 -17.14 -10.65 -6.86
CA ALA A 412 -16.59 -11.77 -6.11
C ALA A 412 -15.15 -12.07 -6.54
N TYR A 413 -14.86 -12.05 -7.84
CA TYR A 413 -13.51 -12.21 -8.38
C TYR A 413 -12.58 -11.12 -7.86
N LEU A 414 -13.01 -9.85 -7.88
CA LEU A 414 -12.25 -8.74 -7.30
C LEU A 414 -11.95 -8.97 -5.82
N ASN A 415 -12.95 -9.35 -5.03
CA ASN A 415 -12.78 -9.62 -3.60
C ASN A 415 -11.85 -10.82 -3.33
N MET A 416 -11.91 -11.87 -4.15
CA MET A 416 -11.04 -13.03 -4.03
C MET A 416 -9.59 -12.72 -4.43
N ASN A 417 -9.40 -11.77 -5.36
CA ASN A 417 -8.12 -11.35 -5.90
C ASN A 417 -7.57 -10.08 -5.24
N MET A 418 -7.98 -9.80 -4.00
CA MET A 418 -7.45 -8.68 -3.24
C MET A 418 -5.95 -8.82 -2.89
N ILE A 419 -5.32 -7.68 -2.63
CA ILE A 419 -3.89 -7.54 -2.35
C ILE A 419 -3.44 -8.47 -1.23
N MET A 420 -2.20 -8.99 -1.38
CA MET A 420 -1.59 -10.06 -0.59
C MET A 420 -2.29 -11.41 -0.72
N ARG A 421 -3.62 -11.45 -0.59
CA ARG A 421 -4.40 -12.69 -0.50
C ARG A 421 -4.27 -13.54 -1.75
N ASN A 422 -4.35 -12.93 -2.92
CA ASN A 422 -4.34 -13.67 -4.18
C ASN A 422 -3.03 -14.44 -4.43
N LYS A 423 -1.95 -14.11 -3.72
CA LYS A 423 -0.70 -14.87 -3.74
C LYS A 423 -0.47 -15.70 -2.48
N THR A 424 -1.00 -15.31 -1.31
CA THR A 424 -0.87 -16.12 -0.08
C THR A 424 -1.90 -17.24 0.05
N HIS A 425 -2.89 -17.27 -0.85
CA HIS A 425 -3.97 -18.26 -0.94
C HIS A 425 -4.03 -18.83 -2.37
N GLY A 426 -4.91 -19.78 -2.64
CA GLY A 426 -5.08 -20.39 -3.97
C GLY A 426 -4.24 -21.65 -4.19
N GLY A 427 -3.02 -21.69 -3.69
CA GLY A 427 -2.14 -22.85 -3.77
C GLY A 427 -0.68 -22.45 -3.83
N TYR A 428 0.17 -23.43 -4.10
CA TYR A 428 1.59 -23.21 -4.35
C TYR A 428 1.78 -22.39 -5.63
N GLU A 429 0.95 -22.69 -6.62
CA GLU A 429 0.98 -22.15 -7.98
C GLU A 429 0.83 -20.62 -7.97
N CYS A 430 -0.11 -20.10 -7.18
CA CYS A 430 -0.37 -18.66 -7.04
C CYS A 430 0.79 -17.88 -6.42
N LEU A 431 1.67 -18.54 -5.64
CA LEU A 431 2.78 -17.86 -4.97
C LEU A 431 4.11 -18.07 -5.69
N VAL A 432 4.39 -19.28 -6.17
CA VAL A 432 5.71 -19.64 -6.69
C VAL A 432 5.73 -19.70 -8.21
N ASP A 433 4.77 -20.38 -8.85
CA ASP A 433 4.78 -20.48 -10.32
C ASP A 433 4.55 -19.10 -10.94
N GLU A 434 3.60 -18.32 -10.40
CA GLU A 434 3.35 -16.95 -10.84
C GLU A 434 4.57 -16.04 -10.70
N LEU A 435 5.37 -16.15 -9.63
CA LEU A 435 6.61 -15.36 -9.50
C LEU A 435 7.49 -15.53 -10.75
N TRP A 436 7.64 -16.77 -11.22
CA TRP A 436 8.49 -17.06 -12.37
C TRP A 436 7.88 -16.57 -13.68
N GLU A 437 6.55 -16.63 -13.83
CA GLU A 437 5.86 -16.00 -14.96
C GLU A 437 6.15 -14.50 -15.02
N PHE A 438 6.16 -13.80 -13.87
CA PHE A 438 6.52 -12.38 -13.82
C PHE A 438 8.00 -12.13 -14.10
N VAL A 439 8.89 -13.00 -13.62
CA VAL A 439 10.33 -12.92 -13.92
C VAL A 439 10.56 -13.01 -15.44
N GLU A 440 9.91 -13.95 -16.12
CA GLU A 440 10.00 -14.09 -17.58
C GLU A 440 9.36 -12.89 -18.29
N ARG A 441 8.11 -12.54 -17.94
CA ARG A 441 7.34 -11.47 -18.58
C ARG A 441 8.02 -10.10 -18.51
N LEU A 442 8.73 -9.84 -17.42
CA LEU A 442 9.38 -8.56 -17.17
C LEU A 442 10.89 -8.60 -17.44
N ASN A 443 11.43 -9.69 -17.99
CA ASN A 443 12.86 -9.85 -18.26
C ASN A 443 13.70 -9.56 -17.00
N ALA A 444 13.33 -10.12 -15.85
CA ALA A 444 14.06 -9.95 -14.60
C ALA A 444 15.21 -10.95 -14.50
N ASP A 445 16.32 -10.52 -13.89
CA ASP A 445 17.50 -11.35 -13.60
C ASP A 445 17.66 -11.62 -12.10
N MET A 446 16.85 -10.93 -11.28
CA MET A 446 16.93 -10.97 -9.83
C MET A 446 15.53 -11.00 -9.20
N VAL A 447 15.43 -11.66 -8.06
CA VAL A 447 14.28 -11.62 -7.16
C VAL A 447 14.77 -11.20 -5.78
N MET A 448 14.13 -10.17 -5.23
CA MET A 448 14.25 -9.82 -3.83
C MET A 448 13.01 -10.33 -3.10
N MET A 449 13.23 -11.26 -2.19
CA MET A 449 12.19 -11.86 -1.37
C MET A 449 12.16 -11.20 0.00
N TRP A 450 11.02 -10.62 0.34
CA TRP A 450 10.73 -10.16 1.69
C TRP A 450 10.44 -11.36 2.60
N GLU A 451 11.35 -11.63 3.51
CA GLU A 451 11.15 -12.62 4.56
C GLU A 451 10.51 -11.94 5.77
N HIS A 452 9.20 -11.78 5.72
CA HIS A 452 8.43 -11.31 6.87
C HIS A 452 8.39 -12.43 7.91
N MET A 453 9.07 -12.26 9.06
CA MET A 453 9.23 -13.31 10.08
C MET A 453 7.93 -13.97 10.53
N SER A 454 6.85 -13.19 10.67
CA SER A 454 5.55 -13.69 11.12
C SER A 454 4.66 -14.20 9.98
N CYS A 455 5.11 -14.12 8.72
CA CYS A 455 4.37 -14.63 7.56
C CYS A 455 4.59 -16.13 7.37
N LYS A 456 3.61 -16.93 7.81
CA LYS A 456 3.69 -18.41 7.69
C LYS A 456 3.44 -18.91 6.26
N ALA A 457 2.69 -18.16 5.45
CA ALA A 457 2.35 -18.57 4.09
C ALA A 457 3.58 -18.59 3.17
N LEU A 458 4.38 -17.53 3.20
CA LEU A 458 5.55 -17.38 2.33
C LEU A 458 6.75 -18.16 2.86
N ASN A 459 7.06 -18.03 4.15
CA ASN A 459 8.25 -18.67 4.75
C ASN A 459 8.15 -20.21 4.70
N GLY A 460 6.94 -20.77 4.63
CA GLY A 460 6.72 -22.21 4.49
C GLY A 460 7.23 -22.81 3.16
N LEU A 461 7.47 -21.99 2.13
CA LEU A 461 7.89 -22.44 0.80
C LEU A 461 9.33 -22.02 0.44
N HIS A 462 10.12 -21.59 1.43
CA HIS A 462 11.49 -21.07 1.25
C HIS A 462 12.38 -21.97 0.37
N GLY A 463 12.40 -23.28 0.67
CA GLY A 463 13.22 -24.24 -0.08
C GLY A 463 12.83 -24.37 -1.56
N GLN A 464 11.53 -24.26 -1.87
CA GLN A 464 11.06 -24.36 -3.25
C GLN A 464 11.46 -23.14 -4.08
N PHE A 465 11.40 -21.94 -3.51
CA PHE A 465 11.90 -20.73 -4.17
C PHE A 465 13.39 -20.84 -4.49
N GLU A 466 14.22 -21.28 -3.54
CA GLU A 466 15.66 -21.41 -3.74
C GLU A 466 16.04 -22.48 -4.77
N GLU A 467 15.35 -23.62 -4.76
CA GLU A 467 15.56 -24.68 -5.75
C GLU A 467 15.20 -24.18 -7.15
N GLN A 468 14.01 -23.60 -7.32
CA GLN A 468 13.53 -23.14 -8.62
C GLN A 468 14.31 -21.92 -9.16
N ALA A 469 14.77 -21.02 -8.30
CA ALA A 469 15.65 -19.91 -8.68
C ALA A 469 16.96 -20.44 -9.27
N ARG A 470 17.57 -21.42 -8.60
CA ARG A 470 18.83 -22.06 -9.02
C ARG A 470 18.69 -22.77 -10.36
N GLU A 471 17.60 -23.50 -10.57
CA GLU A 471 17.29 -24.18 -11.84
C GLU A 471 17.16 -23.18 -13.01
N ARG A 472 16.59 -22.00 -12.74
CA ARG A 472 16.37 -20.94 -13.73
C ARG A 472 17.59 -20.02 -13.92
N GLY A 473 18.60 -20.14 -13.06
CA GLY A 473 19.75 -19.23 -13.05
C GLY A 473 19.40 -17.80 -12.63
N ILE A 474 18.35 -17.63 -11.83
CA ILE A 474 17.91 -16.33 -11.32
C ILE A 474 18.52 -16.09 -9.94
N HIS A 475 19.03 -14.87 -9.73
CA HIS A 475 19.56 -14.46 -8.44
C HIS A 475 18.42 -14.20 -7.46
N LEU A 476 18.35 -14.95 -6.35
CA LEU A 476 17.32 -14.78 -5.33
C LEU A 476 17.98 -14.37 -4.01
N VAL A 477 17.58 -13.22 -3.47
CA VAL A 477 18.03 -12.71 -2.17
C VAL A 477 16.86 -12.67 -1.19
N TRP A 478 17.06 -13.23 0.00
CA TRP A 478 16.15 -13.10 1.12
C TRP A 478 16.53 -11.90 1.97
N VAL A 479 15.53 -11.10 2.34
CA VAL A 479 15.72 -9.93 3.19
C VAL A 479 14.73 -10.02 4.34
N CYS A 480 15.23 -10.34 5.53
CA CYS A 480 14.43 -10.49 6.72
C CYS A 480 13.95 -9.14 7.23
N HIS A 481 12.66 -9.09 7.57
CA HIS A 481 12.05 -7.95 8.23
C HIS A 481 10.86 -8.37 9.09
N ASP A 482 10.29 -7.40 9.78
CA ASP A 482 8.94 -7.48 10.29
C ASP A 482 8.06 -6.43 9.59
N LEU A 483 6.76 -6.68 9.44
CA LEU A 483 5.87 -5.87 8.61
C LEU A 483 5.69 -4.46 9.19
N CYS A 484 5.41 -4.39 10.49
CA CYS A 484 5.07 -3.15 11.20
C CYS A 484 5.84 -2.98 12.52
N ASP A 485 6.87 -3.80 12.81
CA ASP A 485 7.66 -3.68 14.05
C ASP A 485 9.17 -3.48 13.77
N PRO A 486 9.69 -2.24 13.86
CA PRO A 486 11.11 -1.96 13.63
C PRO A 486 12.01 -2.46 14.76
N ARG A 487 11.45 -2.97 15.88
CA ARG A 487 12.23 -3.50 17.01
C ARG A 487 12.80 -4.89 16.70
N VAL A 488 12.20 -5.60 15.74
CA VAL A 488 12.67 -6.91 15.28
C VAL A 488 13.77 -6.74 14.24
N PHE A 489 13.56 -5.88 13.25
CA PHE A 489 14.57 -5.49 12.26
C PHE A 489 14.61 -3.97 12.10
N THR A 490 15.78 -3.37 12.28
CA THR A 490 15.98 -1.94 12.02
C THR A 490 16.11 -1.69 10.52
N ARG A 491 15.76 -0.48 10.04
CA ARG A 491 15.96 -0.09 8.62
C ARG A 491 17.39 -0.34 8.12
N GLN A 492 18.39 -0.07 8.96
CA GLN A 492 19.80 -0.33 8.62
C GLN A 492 20.08 -1.83 8.49
N ALA A 493 19.59 -2.67 9.42
CA ALA A 493 19.78 -4.12 9.34
C ALA A 493 19.15 -4.73 8.07
N ILE A 494 18.02 -4.18 7.61
CA ILE A 494 17.40 -4.61 6.35
C ILE A 494 18.28 -4.23 5.14
N ARG A 495 18.84 -3.01 5.13
CA ARG A 495 19.76 -2.55 4.09
C ARG A 495 21.08 -3.32 4.09
N ASP A 496 21.59 -3.69 5.27
CA ASP A 496 22.85 -4.44 5.42
C ASP A 496 22.75 -5.83 4.81
N GLN A 497 21.64 -6.56 5.03
CA GLN A 497 21.41 -7.88 4.43
C GLN A 497 21.45 -7.83 2.89
N PHE A 498 20.74 -6.87 2.30
CA PHE A 498 20.74 -6.70 0.84
C PHE A 498 22.14 -6.29 0.33
N SER A 499 22.80 -5.36 1.01
CA SER A 499 24.15 -4.90 0.65
C SER A 499 25.19 -6.02 0.72
N GLU A 500 25.09 -6.89 1.73
CA GLU A 500 25.95 -8.06 1.84
C GLU A 500 25.80 -8.99 0.64
N TYR A 501 24.57 -9.27 0.20
CA TYR A 501 24.32 -10.05 -1.01
C TYR A 501 24.91 -9.39 -2.26
N MET A 502 24.71 -8.08 -2.44
CA MET A 502 25.25 -7.33 -3.57
C MET A 502 26.79 -7.38 -3.63
N ARG A 503 27.45 -7.25 -2.47
CA ARG A 503 28.92 -7.30 -2.41
C ARG A 503 29.50 -8.71 -2.58
N THR A 504 28.88 -9.70 -1.96
CA THR A 504 29.46 -11.05 -1.85
C THR A 504 29.08 -11.94 -3.03
N VAL A 505 27.80 -11.94 -3.41
CA VAL A 505 27.25 -12.80 -4.46
C VAL A 505 27.32 -12.10 -5.81
N MET A 506 26.80 -10.87 -5.89
CA MET A 506 26.77 -10.12 -7.15
C MET A 506 28.13 -9.48 -7.49
N ARG A 507 29.00 -9.29 -6.49
CA ARG A 507 30.32 -8.63 -6.61
C ARG A 507 30.23 -7.21 -7.17
N GLU A 508 29.19 -6.51 -6.77
CA GLU A 508 28.90 -5.14 -7.17
C GLU A 508 29.52 -4.14 -6.19
N GLU A 509 29.88 -2.96 -6.69
CA GLU A 509 30.20 -1.79 -5.86
C GLU A 509 29.05 -0.78 -5.90
N PRO A 510 28.68 -0.15 -4.78
CA PRO A 510 27.53 0.75 -4.75
C PRO A 510 27.74 1.97 -5.65
N LEU A 511 26.68 2.39 -6.34
CA LEU A 511 26.60 3.63 -7.10
C LEU A 511 26.80 4.85 -6.19
N ASP A 512 26.19 4.83 -5.01
CA ASP A 512 26.42 5.81 -3.94
C ASP A 512 26.80 5.08 -2.63
N PRO A 513 28.11 4.94 -2.33
CA PRO A 513 28.57 4.32 -1.09
C PRO A 513 28.11 5.05 0.19
N THR A 514 27.66 6.31 0.08
CA THR A 514 27.15 7.05 1.25
C THR A 514 25.78 6.58 1.70
N LEU A 515 25.07 5.81 0.87
CA LEU A 515 23.76 5.24 1.19
C LEU A 515 23.83 3.87 1.87
N GLU A 516 24.99 3.21 1.91
CA GLU A 516 25.10 1.93 2.59
C GLU A 516 24.83 2.07 4.09
N PHE A 517 25.35 3.12 4.72
CA PHE A 517 25.06 3.45 6.11
C PHE A 517 24.33 4.79 6.20
N MET A 518 23.09 4.75 6.66
CA MET A 518 22.26 5.94 6.88
C MET A 518 21.86 5.98 8.36
N PRO A 519 22.25 7.02 9.12
CA PRO A 519 21.79 7.19 10.50
C PRO A 519 20.33 7.68 10.50
N ASP A 520 19.39 6.76 10.30
CA ASP A 520 17.94 7.02 10.15
C ASP A 520 17.07 6.32 11.22
N GLU A 521 17.69 5.77 12.27
CA GLU A 521 17.00 5.07 13.37
C GLU A 521 15.97 5.95 14.09
N ASN A 522 16.25 7.26 14.22
CA ASN A 522 15.35 8.22 14.84
C ASN A 522 14.44 8.93 13.84
N ALA A 523 14.63 8.70 12.54
CA ALA A 523 13.89 9.39 11.50
C ALA A 523 12.43 8.92 11.50
N TRP A 524 11.53 9.85 11.20
CA TRP A 524 10.12 9.55 10.97
C TRP A 524 9.96 8.53 9.80
#